data_AF-A0A1Z5H6X3-F1
#
_entry.id   AF-A0A1Z5H6X3-F1
#
_cell.length_a   1.000
_cell.length_b   1.000
_cell.length_c   1.000
_cell.angle_alpha   90.00
_cell.angle_beta   90.00
_cell.angle_gamma   90.00
#
_symmetry.space_group_name_H-M   'P 1'
#
loop_
_entity.id
_entity.type
_entity.pdbx_description
1 polymer ?
#
loop_
_entity_poly.entity_id
_entity_poly.type
_entity_poly.pdbx_seq_one_letter_code
_entity_poly.pdbx_strand_id
1 'polypeptide(L)'
;MASNNQQNMSASERLVAEARKHQTDREKTYRGQALKMYPWVCGRCSREFSNANLQELTVHHKNHNHDDNPADGSNWELLCLYCHDNEHSKYEEMRFGSGKEETKDHSGGSHNPFAGLGDLLKK
;
A
#
# COMPACT_ATOMS: atom_id res chain seq x y z
N MET A 1 3.42 32.27 35.84
CA MET A 1 4.20 31.46 36.82
C MET A 1 4.29 30.01 36.31
N ALA A 2 5.00 29.75 35.22
CA ALA A 2 5.00 28.42 34.56
C ALA A 2 6.41 27.94 34.14
N SER A 3 7.47 28.42 34.79
CA SER A 3 8.84 28.22 34.29
C SER A 3 9.74 27.36 35.17
N ASN A 4 9.25 26.81 36.28
CA ASN A 4 10.10 26.10 37.26
C ASN A 4 10.00 24.56 37.25
N ASN A 5 9.16 23.96 36.40
CA ASN A 5 8.90 22.52 36.45
C ASN A 5 9.73 21.69 35.45
N GLN A 6 10.44 22.33 34.52
CA GLN A 6 11.28 21.63 33.53
C GLN A 6 12.63 21.17 34.10
N GLN A 7 13.07 21.77 35.22
CA GLN A 7 14.42 21.63 35.78
C GLN A 7 14.60 20.37 36.65
N ASN A 8 13.52 19.62 36.95
CA ASN A 8 13.57 18.51 37.91
C ASN A 8 13.05 17.17 37.36
N MET A 9 13.10 16.97 36.04
CA MET A 9 12.88 15.64 35.45
C MET A 9 14.19 14.87 35.32
N SER A 10 14.20 13.65 35.85
CA SER A 10 15.24 12.65 35.64
C SER A 10 15.41 12.29 34.17
N ALA A 11 16.57 11.75 33.80
CA ALA A 11 16.85 11.33 32.42
C ALA A 11 15.83 10.28 31.92
N SER A 12 15.36 9.39 32.80
CA SER A 12 14.34 8.39 32.48
C SER A 12 12.97 9.04 32.21
N GLU A 13 12.57 10.04 33.00
CA GLU A 13 11.30 10.75 32.76
C GLU A 13 11.33 11.53 31.44
N ARG A 14 12.47 12.15 31.10
CA ARG A 14 12.65 12.81 29.80
C ARG A 14 12.54 11.82 28.65
N LEU A 15 13.20 10.66 28.75
CA LEU A 15 13.15 9.61 27.74
C LEU A 15 11.73 9.08 27.52
N VAL A 16 11.00 8.82 28.60
CA VAL A 16 9.60 8.36 28.52
C VAL A 16 8.69 9.43 27.92
N ALA A 17 8.86 10.70 28.32
CA ALA A 17 8.08 11.81 27.77
C ALA A 17 8.33 12.00 26.26
N GLU A 18 9.59 11.89 25.83
CA GLU A 18 10.00 11.96 24.44
C GLU A 18 9.42 10.79 23.63
N ALA A 19 9.52 9.56 24.14
CA ALA A 19 8.93 8.37 23.51
C ALA A 19 7.42 8.51 23.30
N ARG A 20 6.69 9.01 24.31
CA ARG A 20 5.25 9.29 24.21
C ARG A 20 4.94 10.35 23.16
N LYS A 21 5.72 11.44 23.14
CA LYS A 21 5.55 12.50 22.14
C LYS A 21 5.73 11.95 20.72
N HIS A 22 6.80 11.20 20.47
CA HIS A 22 7.04 10.57 19.16
C HIS A 22 5.92 9.62 18.75
N GLN A 23 5.37 8.84 19.69
CA GLN A 23 4.20 8.01 19.42
C GLN A 23 3.00 8.87 19.01
N THR A 24 2.64 9.89 19.80
CA THR A 24 1.49 10.74 19.48
C THR A 24 1.64 11.47 18.15
N ASP A 25 2.85 11.87 17.77
CA ASP A 25 3.10 12.56 16.50
C ASP A 25 2.99 11.60 15.32
N ARG A 26 3.45 10.35 15.46
CA ARG A 26 3.24 9.29 14.44
C ARG A 26 1.77 8.97 14.25
N GLU A 27 1.00 8.90 15.34
CA GLU A 27 -0.43 8.60 15.31
C GLU A 27 -1.27 9.67 14.59
N LYS A 28 -0.79 10.93 14.52
CA LYS A 28 -1.45 12.01 13.78
C LYS A 28 -1.29 11.91 12.27
N THR A 29 -0.26 11.21 11.80
CA THR A 29 -0.03 11.03 10.35
C THR A 29 -1.14 10.17 9.72
N TYR A 30 -1.41 10.33 8.42
CA TYR A 30 -2.37 9.46 7.72
C TYR A 30 -2.01 7.97 7.88
N ARG A 31 -0.71 7.64 7.94
CA ARG A 31 -0.24 6.29 8.21
C ARG A 31 -0.63 5.81 9.60
N GLY A 32 -0.42 6.65 10.61
CA GLY A 32 -0.83 6.35 11.99
C GLY A 32 -2.34 6.15 12.11
N GLN A 33 -3.13 6.97 11.42
CA GLN A 33 -4.58 6.87 11.38
C GLN A 33 -5.02 5.57 10.67
N ALA A 34 -4.48 5.28 9.49
CA ALA A 34 -4.78 4.06 8.73
C ALA A 34 -4.46 2.79 9.55
N LEU A 35 -3.31 2.73 10.22
CA LEU A 35 -2.92 1.57 11.03
C LEU A 35 -3.78 1.37 12.29
N LYS A 36 -4.52 2.39 12.74
CA LYS A 36 -5.51 2.26 13.81
C LYS A 36 -6.87 1.77 13.29
N MET A 37 -7.22 2.12 12.05
CA MET A 37 -8.53 1.81 11.46
C MET A 37 -8.58 0.45 10.75
N TYR A 38 -7.47 0.03 10.15
CA TYR A 38 -7.41 -1.18 9.33
C TYR A 38 -6.66 -2.32 10.01
N PRO A 39 -7.04 -3.58 9.71
CA PRO A 39 -6.26 -4.74 10.14
C PRO A 39 -4.87 -4.70 9.49
N TRP A 40 -3.86 -5.19 10.20
CA TRP A 40 -2.48 -5.25 9.71
C TRP A 40 -2.28 -6.41 8.72
N VAL A 41 -3.02 -6.35 7.61
CA VAL A 41 -3.08 -7.36 6.57
C VAL A 41 -3.03 -6.64 5.22
N CYS A 42 -2.25 -7.18 4.28
CA CYS A 42 -2.21 -6.65 2.92
C CYS A 42 -3.54 -6.93 2.20
N GLY A 43 -4.19 -5.89 1.68
CA GLY A 43 -5.46 -6.01 0.94
C GLY A 43 -5.38 -6.76 -0.40
N ARG A 44 -4.17 -6.98 -0.92
CA ARG A 44 -3.94 -7.69 -2.20
C ARG A 44 -3.51 -9.14 -2.06
N CYS A 45 -2.56 -9.44 -1.19
CA CYS A 45 -1.99 -10.78 -1.04
C CYS A 45 -2.31 -11.46 0.29
N SER A 46 -3.10 -10.81 1.15
CA SER A 46 -3.53 -11.32 2.47
C SER A 46 -2.37 -11.66 3.43
N ARG A 47 -1.15 -11.20 3.16
CA ARG A 47 -0.03 -11.32 4.10
C ARG A 47 -0.33 -10.53 5.37
N GLU A 48 -0.18 -11.18 6.52
CA GLU A 48 -0.35 -10.56 7.83
C GLU A 48 0.95 -9.94 8.35
N PHE A 49 0.80 -8.90 9.15
CA PHE A 49 1.90 -8.13 9.74
C PHE A 49 1.75 -8.04 11.26
N SER A 50 2.89 -7.97 11.92
CA SER A 50 3.06 -7.81 13.36
C SER A 50 3.90 -6.57 13.64
N ASN A 51 4.05 -6.20 14.90
CA ASN A 51 4.92 -5.09 15.29
C ASN A 51 6.36 -5.22 14.75
N ALA A 52 6.87 -6.45 14.56
CA ALA A 52 8.23 -6.70 14.09
C ALA A 52 8.44 -6.31 12.61
N ASN A 53 7.41 -6.42 11.77
CA ASN A 53 7.50 -6.17 10.32
C ASN A 53 6.51 -5.10 9.84
N LEU A 54 5.85 -4.36 10.75
CA LEU A 54 4.83 -3.37 10.42
C LEU A 54 5.34 -2.24 9.51
N GLN A 55 6.65 -2.01 9.46
CA GLN A 55 7.26 -1.03 8.55
C GLN A 55 7.12 -1.42 7.07
N GLU A 56 6.92 -2.72 6.78
CA GLU A 56 6.66 -3.23 5.42
C GLU A 56 5.21 -3.07 4.97
N LEU A 57 4.30 -2.66 5.87
CA LEU A 57 2.91 -2.35 5.55
C LEU A 57 2.75 -0.85 5.34
N THR A 58 2.39 -0.47 4.12
CA THR A 58 2.28 0.92 3.66
C THR A 58 0.82 1.29 3.42
N VAL A 59 0.55 2.60 3.42
CA VAL A 59 -0.74 3.14 3.00
C VAL A 59 -0.66 3.43 1.50
N HIS A 60 -1.59 2.88 0.75
CA HIS A 60 -1.84 3.19 -0.65
C HIS A 60 -3.07 4.10 -0.75
N HIS A 61 -2.98 5.17 -1.55
CA HIS A 61 -4.09 6.07 -1.87
C HIS A 61 -4.79 5.58 -3.13
N LYS A 62 -6.04 5.12 -3.02
CA LYS A 62 -6.80 4.49 -4.12
C LYS A 62 -6.96 5.39 -5.34
N ASN A 63 -7.15 6.69 -5.13
CA ASN A 63 -7.24 7.68 -6.20
C ASN A 63 -5.89 8.26 -6.64
N HIS A 64 -4.77 7.75 -6.10
CA HIS A 64 -3.40 8.20 -6.37
C HIS A 64 -3.12 9.68 -6.00
N ASN A 65 -4.02 10.32 -5.26
CA ASN A 65 -3.83 11.66 -4.70
C ASN A 65 -3.42 11.56 -3.23
N HIS A 66 -2.14 11.85 -2.93
CA HIS A 66 -1.59 11.78 -1.58
C HIS A 66 -2.11 12.88 -0.63
N ASP A 67 -2.71 13.95 -1.17
CA ASP A 67 -3.30 15.03 -0.37
C ASP A 67 -4.75 14.73 0.04
N ASP A 68 -5.43 13.79 -0.63
CA ASP A 68 -6.79 13.39 -0.31
C ASP A 68 -6.82 12.36 0.85
N ASN A 69 -6.91 12.89 2.06
CA ASN A 69 -6.80 12.17 3.32
C ASN A 69 -8.10 12.28 4.14
N PRO A 70 -9.20 11.65 3.71
CA PRO A 70 -10.47 11.74 4.40
C PRO A 70 -10.39 11.04 5.76
N ALA A 71 -11.04 11.61 6.78
CA ALA A 71 -10.96 11.13 8.16
C ALA A 71 -11.57 9.73 8.38
N ASP A 72 -12.41 9.27 7.46
CA ASP A 72 -12.98 7.92 7.45
C ASP A 72 -12.06 6.88 6.78
N GLY A 73 -10.91 7.31 6.26
CA GLY A 73 -9.94 6.47 5.55
C GLY A 73 -10.44 5.93 4.21
N SER A 74 -11.57 6.38 3.68
CA SER A 74 -12.19 5.82 2.46
C SER A 74 -11.23 5.74 1.25
N ASN A 75 -10.30 6.68 1.13
CA ASN A 75 -9.26 6.71 0.08
C ASN A 75 -8.03 5.82 0.36
N TRP A 76 -7.94 5.13 1.49
CA TRP A 76 -6.77 4.35 1.89
C TRP A 76 -6.98 2.85 1.74
N GLU A 77 -5.89 2.14 1.48
CA GLU A 77 -5.75 0.69 1.59
C GLU A 77 -4.37 0.35 2.17
N LEU A 78 -4.27 -0.72 2.96
CA LEU A 78 -2.98 -1.20 3.48
C LEU A 78 -2.40 -2.27 2.56
N LEU A 79 -1.20 -2.02 2.03
CA LEU A 79 -0.51 -2.92 1.10
C LEU A 79 0.89 -3.24 1.61
N CYS A 80 1.38 -4.45 1.32
CA CYS A 80 2.80 -4.74 1.48
C CYS A 80 3.61 -3.99 0.42
N LEU A 81 4.89 -3.73 0.68
CA LEU A 81 5.79 -3.03 -0.26
C LEU A 81 5.65 -3.53 -1.71
N TYR A 82 5.67 -4.84 -1.92
CA TYR A 82 5.58 -5.42 -3.26
C TYR A 82 4.22 -5.19 -3.95
N CYS A 83 3.13 -5.34 -3.21
CA CYS A 83 1.79 -5.10 -3.76
C CYS A 83 1.56 -3.62 -4.01
N HIS A 84 2.14 -2.75 -3.18
CA HIS A 84 2.08 -1.31 -3.33
C HIS A 84 2.79 -0.87 -4.61
N ASP A 85 4.04 -1.27 -4.78
CA ASP A 85 4.84 -0.91 -5.97
C ASP A 85 4.19 -1.44 -7.25
N ASN A 86 3.68 -2.68 -7.23
CA ASN A 86 2.99 -3.26 -8.37
C ASN A 86 1.70 -2.49 -8.74
N GLU A 87 0.97 -1.93 -7.77
CA GLU A 87 -0.22 -1.12 -8.06
C GLU A 87 0.18 0.17 -8.79
N HIS A 88 1.23 0.85 -8.32
CA HIS A 88 1.77 2.03 -8.99
C HIS A 88 2.27 1.70 -10.40
N SER A 89 2.97 0.58 -10.60
CA SER A 89 3.43 0.15 -11.94
C SER A 89 2.26 -0.08 -12.90
N LYS A 90 1.19 -0.76 -12.45
CA LYS A 90 -0.01 -0.98 -13.26
C LYS A 90 -0.68 0.35 -13.64
N TYR A 91 -0.76 1.30 -12.71
CA TYR A 91 -1.34 2.61 -12.98
C TYR A 91 -0.52 3.39 -14.02
N GLU A 92 0.81 3.39 -13.91
CA GLU A 92 1.70 4.00 -14.90
C GLU A 92 1.56 3.34 -16.27
N GLU A 93 1.56 2.00 -16.32
CA GLU A 93 1.37 1.24 -17.56
C GLU A 93 0.04 1.55 -18.24
N MET A 94 -1.06 1.68 -17.50
CA MET A 94 -2.35 2.06 -18.09
C MET A 94 -2.35 3.51 -18.60
N ARG A 95 -1.71 4.42 -17.85
CA ARG A 95 -1.62 5.84 -18.19
C ARG A 95 -0.81 6.08 -19.47
N PHE A 96 0.26 5.32 -19.70
CA PHE A 96 1.18 5.51 -20.83
C PHE A 96 1.07 4.44 -21.92
N GLY A 97 0.52 3.26 -21.61
CA GLY A 97 0.41 2.09 -22.50
C GLY A 97 -0.71 2.19 -23.54
N SER A 98 -1.63 3.13 -23.38
CA SER A 98 -2.69 3.42 -24.37
C SER A 98 -2.15 4.00 -25.70
N GLY A 99 -0.84 4.24 -25.82
CA GLY A 99 -0.17 4.73 -27.04
C GLY A 99 0.45 3.64 -27.93
N LYS A 100 0.41 2.36 -27.55
CA LYS A 100 0.77 1.26 -28.44
C LYS A 100 -0.49 0.59 -28.95
N GLU A 101 -1.16 1.25 -29.90
CA GLU A 101 -1.75 0.48 -30.98
C GLU A 101 -0.59 -0.23 -31.68
N GLU A 102 -0.26 -1.45 -31.23
CA GLU A 102 0.36 -2.39 -32.15
C GLU A 102 -0.65 -2.53 -33.28
N THR A 103 -0.37 -1.86 -34.39
CA THR A 103 -0.83 -2.27 -35.70
C THR A 103 -0.33 -3.70 -35.89
N LYS A 104 -1.09 -4.65 -35.34
CA LYS A 104 -0.96 -6.06 -35.67
C LYS A 104 -1.38 -6.15 -37.12
N ASP A 105 -0.40 -5.96 -37.98
CA ASP A 105 -0.39 -6.53 -39.30
C ASP A 105 -0.72 -8.02 -39.11
N HIS A 106 -1.98 -8.37 -39.35
CA HIS A 106 -2.51 -9.72 -39.24
C HIS A 106 -2.00 -10.58 -40.42
N SER A 107 -0.69 -10.67 -40.59
CA SER A 107 -0.07 -11.78 -41.31
C SER A 107 -0.09 -13.00 -40.39
N GLY A 108 -1.27 -13.62 -40.32
CA GLY A 108 -1.60 -14.74 -39.43
C GLY A 108 -0.57 -15.87 -39.47
N GLY A 109 0.07 -16.12 -38.33
CA GLY A 109 0.80 -17.36 -38.11
C GLY A 109 -0.16 -18.54 -38.20
N SER A 110 0.15 -19.49 -39.09
CA SER A 110 -0.62 -20.72 -39.39
C SER A 110 -0.74 -21.72 -38.22
N HIS A 111 -0.35 -21.35 -37.00
CA HIS A 111 -0.29 -22.30 -35.90
C HIS A 111 -1.57 -22.29 -35.08
N ASN A 112 -2.42 -23.31 -35.30
CA ASN A 112 -3.58 -23.61 -34.44
C ASN A 112 -3.20 -24.71 -33.42
N PRO A 113 -2.80 -24.36 -32.19
CA PRO A 113 -2.35 -25.33 -31.17
C PRO A 113 -3.47 -26.23 -30.65
N PHE A 114 -4.73 -25.96 -31.01
CA PHE A 114 -5.90 -26.70 -30.56
C PHE A 114 -6.64 -27.44 -31.68
N ALA A 115 -6.02 -27.59 -32.86
CA ALA A 115 -6.65 -28.24 -34.01
C ALA A 115 -7.16 -29.67 -33.72
N GLY A 116 -6.49 -30.40 -32.81
CA GLY A 116 -6.87 -31.77 -32.42
C GLY A 116 -7.74 -31.88 -31.16
N LEU A 117 -8.14 -30.76 -30.54
CA LEU A 117 -8.88 -30.82 -29.26
C LEU A 117 -10.28 -31.42 -29.41
N GLY A 118 -10.93 -31.20 -30.57
CA GLY A 118 -12.27 -31.71 -30.84
C GLY A 118 -12.36 -33.24 -30.87
N ASP A 119 -11.29 -33.92 -31.28
CA ASP A 119 -11.24 -35.39 -31.34
C ASP A 119 -11.03 -36.01 -29.95
N LEU A 120 -10.36 -35.29 -29.04
CA LEU A 120 -10.16 -35.71 -27.66
C LEU A 120 -11.42 -35.58 -26.80
N LEU A 121 -12.35 -34.70 -27.17
CA LEU A 121 -13.57 -34.41 -26.40
C LEU A 121 -14.75 -35.35 -26.73
N LYS A 122 -14.63 -36.24 -27.72
CA LYS A 122 -15.71 -37.14 -28.16
C LYS A 122 -15.61 -38.56 -27.59
N LYS A 123 -15.20 -38.70 -26.34
CA LYS A 123 -15.15 -40.00 -25.66
C LYS A 123 -16.33 -40.22 -24.73
#